data_AF-A0A3B9S1E8-F1
#
_entry.id   AF-A0A3B9S1E8-F1
#
_cell.length_a   1.000
_cell.length_b   1.000
_cell.length_c   1.000
_cell.angle_alpha   90.00
_cell.angle_beta   90.00
_cell.angle_gamma   90.00
#
_symmetry.space_group_name_H-M   'P 1'
#
loop_
_entity.id
_entity.type
_entity.pdbx_description
1 polymer ?
#
loop_
_entity_poly.entity_id
_entity_poly.type
_entity_poly.pdbx_seq_one_letter_code
_entity_poly.pdbx_strand_id
1 'polypeptide(L)' 'VSKKLVKKITSKASEPLFLKCDLTDIEALKIAVSEVENKFGAIRVLINNAASDERHEPDDVTPEYWEKRLRLNLS' A
#
# COMPACT_ATOMS: atom_id res chain seq x y z
N VAL A 1 -10.49 9.77 -1.26
CA VAL A 1 -9.97 10.12 0.08
C VAL A 1 -8.53 10.60 0.03
N SER A 2 -7.62 9.88 -0.63
CA SER A 2 -6.17 10.15 -0.58
C SER A 2 -5.73 11.53 -1.10
N LYS A 3 -6.29 12.04 -2.20
CA LYS A 3 -5.99 13.42 -2.68
C LYS A 3 -6.41 14.50 -1.67
N LYS A 4 -7.44 14.25 -0.85
CA LYS A 4 -7.84 15.18 0.23
C LYS A 4 -6.84 15.13 1.39
N LEU A 5 -6.27 13.96 1.68
CA LEU A 5 -5.26 13.80 2.71
C LEU A 5 -3.96 14.53 2.35
N VAL A 6 -3.48 14.39 1.11
CA VAL A 6 -2.32 15.15 0.59
C VAL A 6 -2.48 16.63 0.91
N LYS A 7 -3.60 17.24 0.47
CA LYS A 7 -3.90 18.66 0.74
C LYS A 7 -3.89 19.02 2.23
N LYS A 8 -4.33 18.11 3.11
CA LYS A 8 -4.38 18.34 4.56
C LYS A 8 -2.99 18.37 5.20
N ILE A 9 -2.03 17.62 4.66
CA ILE A 9 -0.70 17.44 5.28
C ILE A 9 0.39 18.29 4.65
N THR A 10 0.21 18.78 3.41
CA THR A 10 1.17 19.68 2.75
C THR A 10 1.46 20.97 3.52
N SER A 11 0.54 21.45 4.38
CA SER A 11 0.82 22.62 5.22
C SER A 11 1.80 22.35 6.38
N LYS A 12 2.13 21.09 6.65
CA LYS A 12 2.96 20.66 7.79
C LYS A 12 4.24 19.93 7.37
N ALA A 13 4.39 19.60 6.09
CA ALA A 13 5.51 18.85 5.54
C ALA A 13 5.64 19.12 4.04
N SER A 14 6.74 18.67 3.42
CA SER A 14 6.87 18.63 1.96
C SER A 14 5.68 17.92 1.32
N GLU A 15 5.22 18.40 0.15
CA GLU A 15 4.07 17.83 -0.53
C GLU A 15 4.31 16.35 -0.88
N PRO A 16 3.52 15.42 -0.32
CA PRO A 16 3.70 14.00 -0.60
C PRO A 16 3.12 13.62 -1.97
N LEU A 17 3.76 12.65 -2.63
CA LEU A 17 3.19 12.01 -3.81
C LEU A 17 2.18 10.93 -3.38
N PHE A 18 0.97 10.99 -3.93
CA PHE A 18 0.01 9.90 -3.82
C PHE A 18 -0.10 9.14 -5.14
N LEU A 19 0.20 7.84 -5.10
CA LEU A 19 -0.03 6.91 -6.21
C LEU A 19 -1.12 5.91 -5.80
N LYS A 20 -2.10 5.69 -6.67
CA LYS A 20 -3.07 4.62 -6.47
C LYS A 20 -2.42 3.32 -6.96
N CYS A 21 -2.14 2.42 -6.03
CA CYS A 21 -1.53 1.13 -6.29
C CYS A 21 -2.22 0.08 -5.40
N ASP A 22 -2.61 -1.04 -6.00
CA ASP A 22 -3.01 -2.24 -5.28
C ASP A 22 -1.75 -3.09 -5.08
N LEU A 23 -1.38 -3.38 -3.83
CA LEU A 23 -0.15 -4.12 -3.55
C LEU A 23 -0.21 -5.58 -4.00
N THR A 24 -1.40 -6.12 -4.24
CA THR A 24 -1.55 -7.48 -4.78
C THR A 24 -1.27 -7.56 -6.29
N ASP A 25 -1.19 -6.40 -6.97
CA ASP A 25 -0.76 -6.28 -8.37
C ASP A 25 0.73 -5.91 -8.42
N ILE A 26 1.57 -6.93 -8.55
CA ILE A 26 3.03 -6.79 -8.51
C ILE A 26 3.57 -5.92 -9.63
N GLU A 27 2.97 -5.95 -10.82
CA GLU A 27 3.44 -5.13 -11.94
C GLU A 27 3.06 -3.66 -11.73
N ALA A 28 1.85 -3.38 -11.24
CA ALA A 28 1.48 -2.03 -10.83
C ALA A 28 2.35 -1.50 -9.68
N LEU A 29 2.73 -2.35 -8.72
CA LEU A 29 3.63 -1.98 -7.63
C LEU A 29 5.03 -1.60 -8.13
N LYS A 30 5.62 -2.40 -9.01
CA LYS A 30 6.92 -2.08 -9.63
C LYS A 30 6.88 -0.73 -10.35
N ILE A 31 5.84 -0.49 -11.15
CA ILE A 31 5.67 0.79 -11.86
C ILE A 31 5.58 1.96 -10.87
N ALA A 32 4.80 1.81 -9.79
CA ALA A 32 4.67 2.86 -8.77
C ALA A 32 6.00 3.14 -8.05
N VAL A 33 6.78 2.11 -7.74
CA VAL A 33 8.12 2.26 -7.13
C VAL A 33 9.05 3.01 -8.08
N SER A 34 9.09 2.63 -9.36
CA SER A 34 9.90 3.34 -10.36
C SER A 34 9.48 4.80 -10.52
N GLU A 35 8.18 5.13 -10.45
CA GLU A 35 7.71 6.51 -10.48
C GLU A 35 8.21 7.32 -9.26
N VAL A 36 8.21 6.72 -8.06
CA VAL A 36 8.75 7.34 -6.84
C VAL A 36 10.25 7.59 -6.99
N GLU A 37 11.01 6.61 -7.46
CA GLU A 37 12.46 6.74 -7.65
C GLU A 37 12.81 7.79 -8.71
N ASN A 38 12.09 7.82 -9.83
CA ASN A 38 12.28 8.83 -10.87
C ASN A 38 12.01 10.26 -10.35
N LYS A 39 11.06 10.42 -9.43
CA LYS A 39 10.68 11.73 -8.90
C LYS A 39 11.56 12.22 -7.75
N PHE A 40 11.95 11.33 -6.84
CA PHE A 40 12.61 11.70 -5.59
C PHE A 40 14.02 11.12 -5.42
N GLY A 41 14.46 10.28 -6.35
CA GLY A 41 15.70 9.51 -6.22
C GLY A 41 15.51 8.24 -5.39
N ALA A 42 16.62 7.61 -5.04
CA ALA A 42 16.63 6.29 -4.40
C ALA A 42 15.83 6.27 -3.09
N ILE A 43 14.92 5.30 -2.97
CA ILE A 43 14.15 5.06 -1.74
C ILE A 43 15.08 4.55 -0.64
N ARG A 44 14.97 5.15 0.55
CA ARG A 44 15.82 4.81 1.71
C ARG A 44 15.11 4.05 2.82
N VAL A 45 13.78 4.20 2.89
CA VAL A 45 12.94 3.61 3.92
C VAL A 45 11.66 3.11 3.27
N LEU A 46 11.28 1.88 3.58
CA LEU A 46 10.00 1.29 3.22
C LEU A 46 9.18 1.09 4.51
N ILE A 47 7.94 1.57 4.51
CA ILE A 47 6.97 1.31 5.59
C ILE A 47 5.87 0.42 5.01
N ASN A 48 5.93 -0.88 5.29
CA ASN A 48 4.90 -1.83 4.86
C ASN A 48 3.69 -1.78 5.80
N ASN A 49 2.79 -0.81 5.59
CA ASN A 49 1.63 -0.56 6.45
C ASN A 49 0.30 -1.06 5.86
N ALA A 50 0.23 -1.32 4.56
CA ALA A 50 -1.00 -1.79 3.96
C ALA A 50 -1.25 -3.23 4.41
N ALA A 51 -2.30 -3.42 5.18
CA ALA A 51 -2.70 -4.71 5.71
C ALA A 51 -4.22 -4.75 5.85
N SER A 52 -4.75 -5.96 5.93
CA SER A 52 -6.10 -6.20 6.41
C SER A 52 -6.06 -7.16 7.59
N ASP A 53 -6.49 -6.64 8.73
CA ASP A 53 -6.61 -7.34 10.01
C ASP A 53 -8.11 -7.51 10.35
N GLU A 54 -8.86 -8.07 9.40
CA GLU A 54 -10.27 -8.40 9.68
C GLU A 54 -10.33 -9.62 10.59
N ARG A 55 -11.03 -9.49 11.70
CA ARG A 55 -11.20 -10.55 12.69
C ARG A 55 -12.37 -11.44 12.34
N HIS A 56 -12.19 -12.74 12.48
CA HIS A 56 -13.14 -13.78 12.14
C HIS A 56 -12.96 -14.96 13.09
N GLU A 57 -14.01 -15.74 13.30
CA GLU A 57 -13.88 -17.00 14.03
C GLU A 57 -13.02 -17.96 13.20
N PRO A 58 -12.16 -18.77 13.82
CA PRO A 58 -11.30 -19.70 13.09
C PRO A 58 -12.06 -20.64 12.14
N ASP A 59 -13.28 -21.05 12.52
CA ASP A 59 -14.10 -21.98 11.75
C ASP A 59 -14.69 -21.36 10.47
N ASP A 60 -14.72 -20.03 10.37
CA ASP A 60 -15.23 -19.29 9.19
C ASP A 60 -14.16 -19.09 8.11
N VAL A 61 -12.91 -19.49 8.34
CA VAL A 61 -11.81 -19.31 7.39
C VAL A 61 -11.96 -20.26 6.21
N THR A 62 -12.16 -19.69 5.02
CA THR A 62 -12.08 -20.45 3.76
C THR A 62 -10.68 -20.37 3.15
N PRO A 63 -10.28 -21.33 2.30
CA PRO A 63 -9.02 -21.24 1.55
C PRO A 63 -8.90 -19.96 0.71
N GLU A 64 -9.98 -19.52 0.08
CA GLU A 64 -10.00 -18.30 -0.75
C GLU A 64 -9.79 -17.06 0.10
N TYR A 65 -10.41 -17.02 1.28
CA TYR A 65 -10.21 -15.95 2.25
C TYR A 65 -8.75 -15.92 2.73
N TRP A 66 -8.22 -17.07 3.12
CA TRP A 66 -6.85 -17.22 3.58
C TRP A 66 -5.83 -16.75 2.52
N GLU A 67 -5.97 -17.23 1.29
CA GLU A 67 -5.14 -16.83 0.15
C GLU A 67 -5.18 -15.31 -0.09
N LYS A 68 -6.37 -14.71 -0.02
CA LYS A 68 -6.52 -13.25 -0.15
C LYS A 68 -5.79 -12.48 0.95
N ARG A 69 -5.81 -12.97 2.19
CA ARG A 69 -5.09 -12.35 3.31
C ARG A 69 -3.57 -12.50 3.15
N LEU A 70 -3.10 -13.65 2.71
CA LEU A 70 -1.68 -13.88 2.43
C LEU A 70 -1.17 -12.96 1.32
N ARG A 71 -1.89 -12.83 0.21
CA ARG A 71 -1.50 -11.96 -0.91
C ARG A 71 -1.38 -10.51 -0.53
N LEU A 72 -2.24 -10.03 0.37
CA LEU A 72 -2.20 -8.63 0.81
C LEU A 72 -1.14 -8.36 1.88
N ASN A 73 -0.99 -9.28 2.84
CA ASN A 73 -0.22 -9.00 4.06
C ASN A 73 1.22 -9.54 4.02
N LEU A 74 1.52 -10.58 3.24
CA LEU A 74 2.76 -11.36 3.36
C LEU A 74 3.47 -11.72 2.05
N SER A 75 2.80 -11.58 0.90
CA SER A 75 3.35 -12.02 -0.40
C SER A 75 4.14 -10.94 -1.11
#